data_AF-A0A261SC02-F1
#
_entry.id   AF-A0A261SC02-F1
#
_cell.length_a   1.000
_cell.length_b   1.000
_cell.length_c   1.000
_cell.angle_alpha   90.00
_cell.angle_beta   90.00
_cell.angle_gamma   90.00
#
_symmetry.space_group_name_H-M   'P 1'
#
loop_
_entity.id
_entity.type
_entity.pdbx_description
1 polymer ?
#
loop_
_entity_poly.entity_id
_entity_poly.type
_entity_poly.pdbx_seq_one_letter_code
_entity_poly.pdbx_strand_id
1 'polypeptide(L)'
;MNRYKNSSLSRWIQACCAVLFAVALTGCATTHTVSARVTSFQHWPDNATGQKYRFVAADAAQENNLEYLSYQDTVRAGIGATGLVEAAKGAPARFNVSFTYGVAQTQVMVRQPYNPYFFGGYPGFYGPRGYWGGWGGYWGPDWVDVPTVAYRNWLTLSIHDNANGGAEVYRASAYSVSDGDRLLRVMPYLVRAIFDQFPGNNGSERKVEYPVGR
;
A
#
# COMPACT_ATOMS: atom_id res chain seq x y z
N MET A 1 35.53 -37.36 -46.82
CA MET A 1 34.63 -36.18 -46.73
C MET A 1 33.49 -36.49 -45.79
N ASN A 2 33.53 -35.92 -44.58
CA ASN A 2 32.63 -36.18 -43.46
C ASN A 2 31.21 -35.65 -43.71
N ARG A 3 30.20 -36.53 -43.62
CA ARG A 3 28.78 -36.14 -43.46
C ARG A 3 28.43 -36.18 -41.97
N TYR A 4 28.49 -35.03 -41.29
CA TYR A 4 28.09 -34.92 -39.89
C TYR A 4 26.57 -35.05 -39.74
N LYS A 5 26.14 -36.13 -39.07
CA LYS A 5 24.78 -36.34 -38.55
C LYS A 5 24.48 -35.32 -37.44
N ASN A 6 24.03 -34.12 -37.80
CA ASN A 6 23.72 -33.04 -36.86
C ASN A 6 22.22 -32.79 -36.62
N SER A 7 21.32 -33.74 -36.94
CA SER A 7 19.87 -33.53 -36.83
C SER A 7 19.28 -33.79 -35.44
N SER A 8 19.91 -34.63 -34.61
CA SER A 8 19.45 -34.85 -33.23
C SER A 8 19.93 -33.72 -32.32
N LEU A 9 21.21 -33.36 -32.38
CA LEU A 9 21.83 -32.34 -31.52
C LEU A 9 21.14 -30.96 -31.64
N SER A 10 20.71 -30.57 -32.84
CA SER A 10 19.97 -29.32 -33.06
C SER A 10 18.60 -29.30 -32.38
N ARG A 11 17.90 -30.45 -32.32
CA ARG A 11 16.58 -30.57 -31.69
C ARG A 11 16.67 -30.44 -30.17
N TRP A 12 17.74 -30.96 -29.56
CA TRP A 12 18.00 -30.81 -28.12
C TRP A 12 18.36 -29.37 -27.76
N ILE A 13 19.17 -28.69 -28.59
CA ILE A 13 19.50 -27.27 -28.40
C ILE A 13 18.24 -26.39 -28.56
N GLN A 14 17.39 -26.67 -29.55
CA GLN A 14 16.11 -25.99 -29.74
C GLN A 14 15.15 -26.20 -28.56
N ALA A 15 15.08 -27.41 -28.02
CA ALA A 15 14.27 -27.70 -26.83
C ALA A 15 14.79 -26.96 -25.59
N CYS A 16 16.11 -26.93 -25.37
CA CYS A 16 16.72 -26.16 -24.28
C CYS A 16 16.46 -24.65 -24.41
N CYS A 17 16.60 -24.07 -25.60
CA CYS A 17 16.28 -22.66 -25.84
C CYS A 17 14.80 -22.36 -25.60
N ALA A 18 13.88 -23.25 -26.01
CA ALA A 18 12.45 -23.06 -25.79
C ALA A 18 12.07 -23.10 -24.30
N VAL A 19 12.67 -24.02 -23.52
CA VAL A 19 12.48 -24.09 -22.07
C VAL A 19 13.06 -22.85 -21.38
N LEU A 20 14.25 -22.40 -21.79
CA LEU A 20 14.89 -21.21 -21.22
C LEU A 20 14.10 -19.93 -21.52
N PHE A 21 13.49 -19.84 -22.70
CA PHE A 21 12.58 -18.75 -23.06
C PHE A 21 11.27 -18.81 -22.25
N ALA A 22 10.69 -20.00 -22.05
CA ALA A 22 9.48 -20.17 -21.24
C ALA A 22 9.69 -19.75 -19.77
N VAL A 23 10.87 -20.04 -19.21
CA VAL A 23 11.24 -19.60 -17.84
C VAL A 23 11.42 -18.08 -17.81
N ALA A 24 12.04 -17.48 -18.83
CA ALA A 24 12.22 -16.03 -18.92
C ALA A 24 10.90 -15.24 -19.00
N LEU A 25 9.82 -15.81 -19.57
CA LEU A 25 8.51 -15.16 -19.66
C LEU A 25 7.72 -15.12 -18.34
N THR A 26 8.08 -15.91 -17.32
CA THR A 26 7.38 -15.87 -16.02
C THR A 26 7.74 -14.67 -15.13
N GLY A 27 8.70 -13.83 -15.55
CA GLY A 27 9.21 -12.71 -14.74
C GLY A 27 8.39 -11.41 -14.77
N CYS A 28 7.38 -11.28 -15.63
CA CYS A 28 6.60 -10.03 -15.79
C CYS A 28 5.18 -10.13 -15.24
N ALA A 29 4.93 -11.00 -14.25
CA ALA A 29 3.70 -10.91 -13.48
C ALA A 29 3.75 -9.64 -12.63
N THR A 30 2.99 -8.62 -13.03
CA THR A 30 2.76 -7.37 -12.30
C THR A 30 2.53 -7.69 -10.83
N THR A 31 3.57 -7.53 -10.00
CA THR A 31 3.43 -7.73 -8.56
C THR A 31 2.44 -6.71 -8.07
N HIS A 32 1.30 -7.17 -7.58
CA HIS A 32 0.27 -6.29 -7.02
C HIS A 32 0.86 -5.64 -5.77
N THR A 33 1.32 -4.40 -5.89
CA THR A 33 1.91 -3.65 -4.76
C THR A 33 0.83 -2.84 -4.05
N VAL A 34 0.86 -2.83 -2.73
CA VAL A 34 0.06 -1.90 -1.91
C VAL A 34 0.96 -0.75 -1.54
N SER A 35 0.66 0.45 -2.04
CA SER A 35 1.32 1.67 -1.59
C SER A 35 0.59 2.26 -0.38
N ALA A 36 1.32 2.47 0.70
CA ALA A 36 0.89 3.22 1.87
C ALA A 36 1.75 4.48 1.98
N ARG A 37 1.13 5.65 2.16
CA ARG A 37 1.86 6.88 2.50
C ARG A 37 1.74 7.13 3.99
N VAL A 38 2.86 7.44 4.62
CA VAL A 38 2.95 7.61 6.07
C VAL A 38 3.56 8.96 6.39
N THR A 39 2.94 9.67 7.34
CA THR A 39 3.47 10.88 7.96
C THR A 39 3.63 10.62 9.45
N SER A 40 4.82 10.89 10.01
CA SER A 40 5.10 10.67 11.43
C SER A 40 5.67 11.92 12.10
N PHE A 41 5.19 12.20 13.31
CA PHE A 41 5.71 13.21 14.22
C PHE A 41 6.03 12.51 15.55
N GLN A 42 7.20 12.80 16.10
CA GLN A 42 7.71 12.15 17.30
C GLN A 42 8.47 13.15 18.19
N HIS A 43 8.25 12.99 19.47
CA HIS A 43 9.01 13.59 20.56
C HIS A 43 9.23 12.48 21.61
N TRP A 44 9.93 11.43 21.16
CA TRP A 44 10.08 10.19 21.90
C TRP A 44 11.07 10.34 23.06
N PRO A 45 10.69 10.02 24.31
CA PRO A 45 11.59 10.16 25.44
C PRO A 45 12.59 8.99 25.50
N ASP A 46 13.84 9.29 25.86
CA ASP A 46 14.94 8.29 25.89
C ASP A 46 14.70 7.11 26.86
N ASN A 47 13.82 7.29 27.84
CA ASN A 47 13.46 6.29 28.86
C ASN A 47 12.17 5.50 28.53
N ALA A 48 11.79 5.43 27.25
CA ALA A 48 10.58 4.74 26.80
C ALA A 48 10.74 3.21 26.64
N THR A 49 11.95 2.72 26.35
CA THR A 49 12.17 1.29 26.10
C THR A 49 11.85 0.44 27.34
N GLY A 50 11.07 -0.64 27.17
CA GLY A 50 10.63 -1.51 28.25
C GLY A 50 9.51 -0.94 29.12
N GLN A 51 9.02 0.26 28.81
CA GLN A 51 7.89 0.85 29.51
C GLN A 51 6.57 0.20 29.10
N LYS A 52 5.60 0.33 30.00
CA LYS A 52 4.27 -0.24 29.81
C LYS A 52 3.36 0.71 29.04
N TYR A 53 2.66 0.18 28.06
CA TYR A 53 1.58 0.87 27.36
C TYR A 53 0.22 0.21 27.60
N ARG A 54 -0.85 0.97 27.44
CA ARG A 54 -2.22 0.45 27.39
C ARG A 54 -2.96 1.02 26.18
N PHE A 55 -3.90 0.25 25.66
CA PHE A 55 -4.83 0.75 24.67
C PHE A 55 -5.92 1.59 25.35
N VAL A 56 -6.22 2.74 24.74
CA VAL A 56 -7.34 3.60 25.11
C VAL A 56 -8.15 3.84 23.84
N ALA A 57 -9.46 3.59 23.90
CA ALA A 57 -10.34 3.87 22.78
C ALA A 57 -10.30 5.38 22.47
N ALA A 58 -10.15 5.71 21.18
CA ALA A 58 -10.14 7.11 20.77
C ALA A 58 -11.54 7.74 20.84
N ASP A 59 -12.58 6.90 20.73
CA ASP A 59 -13.99 7.28 20.82
C ASP A 59 -14.72 6.26 21.71
N ALA A 60 -15.61 6.74 22.57
CA ALA A 60 -16.46 5.90 23.41
C ALA A 60 -17.36 4.97 22.57
N ALA A 61 -17.73 5.36 21.35
CA ALA A 61 -18.51 4.51 20.44
C ALA A 61 -17.74 3.27 19.95
N GLN A 62 -16.41 3.27 20.08
CA GLN A 62 -15.55 2.14 19.70
C GLN A 62 -15.37 1.16 20.86
N GLU A 63 -15.76 1.52 22.08
CA GLU A 63 -15.72 0.61 23.23
C GLU A 63 -16.69 -0.56 22.99
N ASN A 64 -16.15 -1.78 22.99
CA ASN A 64 -16.84 -3.04 22.68
C ASN A 64 -17.19 -3.28 21.20
N ASN A 65 -16.57 -2.56 20.26
CA ASN A 65 -16.69 -2.89 18.84
C ASN A 65 -15.75 -4.04 18.46
N LEU A 66 -16.29 -5.12 17.88
CA LEU A 66 -15.52 -6.29 17.41
C LEU A 66 -14.51 -5.94 16.31
N GLU A 67 -14.86 -5.01 15.43
CA GLU A 67 -13.96 -4.53 14.39
C GLU A 67 -12.78 -3.77 15.01
N TYR A 68 -13.06 -2.91 15.99
CA TYR A 68 -12.02 -2.19 16.74
C TYR A 68 -11.06 -3.15 17.44
N LEU A 69 -11.58 -4.22 18.07
CA LEU A 69 -10.74 -5.23 18.72
C LEU A 69 -9.83 -5.96 17.73
N SER A 70 -10.34 -6.32 16.54
CA SER A 70 -9.53 -6.93 15.46
C SER A 70 -8.38 -6.01 15.00
N TYR A 71 -8.66 -4.72 14.85
CA TYR A 71 -7.62 -3.75 14.50
C TYR A 71 -6.65 -3.48 15.64
N GLN A 72 -7.14 -3.46 16.87
CA GLN A 72 -6.30 -3.36 18.06
C GLN A 72 -5.29 -4.51 18.13
N ASP A 73 -5.73 -5.74 17.81
CA ASP A 73 -4.83 -6.91 17.74
C ASP A 73 -3.75 -6.74 16.67
N THR A 74 -4.11 -6.16 15.52
CA THR A 74 -3.17 -5.84 14.44
C THR A 74 -2.16 -4.77 14.88
N VAL A 75 -2.61 -3.70 15.54
CA VAL A 75 -1.75 -2.65 16.08
C VAL A 75 -0.84 -3.20 17.19
N ARG A 76 -1.35 -4.07 18.05
CA ARG A 76 -0.58 -4.75 19.10
C ARG A 76 0.59 -5.55 18.51
N ALA A 77 0.37 -6.24 17.39
CA ALA A 77 1.44 -6.95 16.70
C ALA A 77 2.53 -6.00 16.15
N GLY A 78 2.15 -4.81 15.71
CA GLY A 78 3.09 -3.82 15.15
C GLY A 78 3.87 -3.02 16.18
N ILE A 79 3.22 -2.64 17.29
CA ILE A 79 3.83 -1.73 18.28
C ILE A 79 5.02 -2.35 19.02
N GLY A 80 5.14 -3.67 19.05
CA GLY A 80 6.29 -4.37 19.63
C GLY A 80 7.64 -3.90 19.05
N ALA A 81 7.67 -3.41 17.80
CA ALA A 81 8.86 -2.83 17.19
C ALA A 81 9.39 -1.58 17.93
N THR A 82 8.55 -0.90 18.70
CA THR A 82 8.93 0.29 19.50
C THR A 82 9.65 -0.06 20.82
N GLY A 83 9.69 -1.34 21.20
CA GLY A 83 10.25 -1.80 22.47
C GLY A 83 9.34 -1.56 23.69
N LEU A 84 8.10 -1.12 23.48
CA LEU A 84 7.08 -1.02 24.51
C LEU A 84 6.48 -2.39 24.85
N VAL A 85 6.03 -2.56 26.09
CA VAL A 85 5.40 -3.79 26.60
C VAL A 85 3.95 -3.52 26.99
N GLU A 86 3.02 -4.40 26.63
CA GLU A 86 1.62 -4.21 27.00
C GLU A 86 1.43 -4.39 28.52
N ALA A 87 0.72 -3.45 29.15
CA ALA A 87 0.33 -3.57 30.55
C ALA A 87 -0.76 -4.64 30.71
N ALA A 88 -0.67 -5.43 31.78
CA ALA A 88 -1.77 -6.30 32.18
C ALA A 88 -3.05 -5.48 32.44
N LYS A 89 -4.22 -6.09 32.21
CA LYS A 89 -5.52 -5.42 32.40
C LYS A 89 -5.62 -4.84 33.82
N GLY A 90 -5.79 -3.51 33.91
CA GLY A 90 -5.89 -2.79 35.18
C GLY A 90 -4.56 -2.40 35.83
N ALA A 91 -3.41 -2.77 35.25
CA ALA A 91 -2.11 -2.31 35.72
C ALA A 91 -1.81 -0.87 35.26
N PRO A 92 -0.99 -0.10 36.01
CA PRO A 92 -0.58 1.22 35.57
C PRO A 92 0.27 1.11 34.30
N ALA A 93 -0.05 1.98 33.33
CA ALA A 93 0.69 2.14 32.08
C ALA A 93 1.11 3.60 31.93
N ARG A 94 2.37 3.81 31.53
CA ARG A 94 2.91 5.14 31.27
C ARG A 94 2.35 5.70 29.97
N PHE A 95 2.31 4.87 28.93
CA PHE A 95 1.88 5.28 27.61
C PHE A 95 0.43 4.87 27.32
N ASN A 96 -0.38 5.81 26.83
CA ASN A 96 -1.69 5.51 26.26
C ASN A 96 -1.56 5.48 24.74
N VAL A 97 -1.90 4.35 24.15
CA VAL A 97 -1.96 4.18 22.70
C VAL A 97 -3.42 4.27 22.29
N SER A 98 -3.72 5.21 21.41
CA SER A 98 -5.03 5.32 20.78
C SER A 98 -4.85 5.35 19.26
N PHE A 99 -5.85 4.87 18.55
CA PHE A 99 -5.83 4.88 17.09
C PHE A 99 -7.23 5.16 16.57
N THR A 100 -7.28 5.83 15.42
CA THR A 100 -8.48 6.08 14.65
C THR A 100 -8.28 5.53 13.25
N TYR A 101 -9.34 4.98 12.69
CA TYR A 101 -9.33 4.38 11.36
C TYR A 101 -10.57 4.79 10.60
N GLY A 102 -10.51 4.65 9.28
CA GLY A 102 -11.68 4.82 8.45
C GLY A 102 -11.39 4.74 6.96
N VAL A 103 -12.47 4.89 6.20
CA VAL A 103 -12.44 4.93 4.75
C VAL A 103 -13.09 6.23 4.30
N ALA A 104 -12.41 6.97 3.45
CA ALA A 104 -12.94 8.19 2.84
C ALA A 104 -12.97 8.04 1.32
N GLN A 105 -14.12 8.31 0.71
CA GLN A 105 -14.22 8.36 -0.75
C GLN A 105 -13.44 9.58 -1.27
N THR A 106 -12.63 9.36 -2.29
CA THR A 106 -11.82 10.38 -2.95
C THR A 106 -11.87 10.18 -4.47
N GLN A 107 -11.32 11.11 -5.23
CA GLN A 107 -11.21 10.98 -6.68
C GLN A 107 -9.72 11.02 -7.03
N VAL A 108 -9.31 10.08 -7.87
CA VAL A 108 -7.96 10.05 -8.44
C VAL A 108 -8.04 10.09 -9.95
N MET A 109 -7.11 10.83 -10.55
CA MET A 109 -6.95 10.82 -12.00
C MET A 109 -6.23 9.53 -12.39
N VAL A 110 -6.93 8.66 -13.09
CA VAL A 110 -6.35 7.44 -13.64
C VAL A 110 -6.17 7.64 -15.14
N ARG A 111 -4.95 7.40 -15.61
CA ARG A 111 -4.64 7.40 -17.03
C ARG A 111 -5.20 6.13 -17.64
N GLN A 112 -6.24 6.26 -18.44
CA GLN A 112 -6.92 5.15 -19.10
C GLN A 112 -6.79 5.29 -20.62
N PRO A 113 -6.75 4.17 -21.37
CA PRO A 113 -6.78 4.24 -22.82
C PRO A 113 -8.12 4.87 -23.23
N TYR A 114 -8.05 5.87 -24.09
CA TYR A 114 -9.21 6.54 -24.64
C TYR A 114 -10.07 5.50 -25.35
N ASN A 115 -11.28 5.27 -24.82
CA ASN A 115 -12.28 4.41 -25.43
C ASN A 115 -13.32 5.27 -26.15
N PRO A 116 -13.33 5.29 -27.50
CA PRO A 116 -14.27 6.09 -28.28
C PRO A 116 -15.74 5.82 -27.94
N TYR A 117 -16.07 4.61 -27.47
CA TYR A 117 -17.42 4.21 -27.10
C TYR A 117 -17.93 4.83 -25.80
N PHE A 118 -17.05 5.20 -24.86
CA PHE A 118 -17.44 5.74 -23.54
C PHE A 118 -17.41 7.28 -23.49
N PHE A 119 -16.59 7.91 -24.32
CA PHE A 119 -16.35 9.37 -24.33
C PHE A 119 -17.06 10.13 -25.47
N GLY A 120 -18.13 9.55 -26.04
CA GLY A 120 -19.07 10.28 -26.89
C GLY A 120 -18.72 10.32 -28.38
N GLY A 121 -18.49 9.17 -29.01
CA GLY A 121 -18.41 9.10 -30.48
C GLY A 121 -18.87 7.76 -31.02
N TYR A 122 -19.95 7.78 -31.80
CA TYR A 122 -20.33 6.73 -32.74
C TYR A 122 -19.09 6.19 -33.49
N PRO A 123 -18.99 4.90 -33.83
CA PRO A 123 -17.87 4.33 -34.58
C PRO A 123 -17.83 4.91 -36.00
N GLY A 124 -17.22 6.08 -36.12
CA GLY A 124 -17.30 6.92 -37.30
C GLY A 124 -16.01 7.70 -37.48
N PHE A 125 -14.96 7.00 -37.92
CA PHE A 125 -14.06 7.44 -39.00
C PHE A 125 -13.29 8.78 -38.88
N TYR A 126 -13.42 9.60 -37.84
CA TYR A 126 -12.76 10.91 -37.77
C TYR A 126 -12.35 11.31 -36.35
N GLY A 127 -11.16 10.86 -35.94
CA GLY A 127 -10.37 11.60 -34.95
C GLY A 127 -9.57 12.73 -35.63
N PRO A 128 -9.20 13.82 -34.95
CA PRO A 128 -8.52 15.00 -35.53
C PRO A 128 -7.14 14.75 -36.19
N ARG A 129 -6.70 13.49 -36.31
CA ARG A 129 -5.44 13.06 -36.93
C ARG A 129 -5.61 12.31 -38.25
N GLY A 130 -6.82 12.28 -38.82
CA GLY A 130 -7.17 11.30 -39.83
C GLY A 130 -7.44 11.78 -41.25
N TYR A 131 -7.19 13.04 -41.63
CA TYR A 131 -7.68 13.50 -42.94
C TYR A 131 -6.74 14.23 -43.88
N TRP A 132 -5.43 14.25 -43.66
CA TRP A 132 -4.51 14.78 -44.68
C TRP A 132 -3.17 14.03 -44.68
N GLY A 133 -3.03 13.12 -45.65
CA GLY A 133 -1.73 12.78 -46.24
C GLY A 133 -0.85 11.77 -45.49
N GLY A 134 -0.59 10.65 -46.16
CA GLY A 134 0.70 9.96 -46.23
C GLY A 134 1.46 9.67 -44.94
N TRP A 135 1.70 8.38 -44.67
CA TRP A 135 2.76 7.90 -43.77
C TRP A 135 2.63 8.31 -42.29
N GLY A 136 1.56 7.86 -41.62
CA GLY A 136 1.43 7.96 -40.16
C GLY A 136 1.19 6.59 -39.55
N GLY A 137 2.21 6.01 -38.90
CA GLY A 137 2.11 4.73 -38.21
C GLY A 137 1.00 4.70 -37.16
N TYR A 138 0.45 3.53 -36.90
CA TYR A 138 -0.49 3.29 -35.80
C TYR A 138 0.25 3.48 -34.47
N TRP A 139 0.31 4.71 -33.99
CA TRP A 139 0.72 5.04 -32.64
C TRP A 139 -0.48 4.70 -31.74
N GLY A 140 -0.25 3.90 -30.69
CA GLY A 140 -1.27 3.26 -29.86
C GLY A 140 -2.34 4.19 -29.27
N PRO A 141 -3.34 3.64 -28.54
CA PRO A 141 -4.51 4.38 -28.10
C PRO A 141 -4.11 5.68 -27.38
N ASP A 142 -4.73 6.79 -27.75
CA ASP A 142 -4.57 8.05 -27.04
C ASP A 142 -4.92 7.81 -25.56
N TRP A 143 -4.15 8.37 -24.64
CA TRP A 143 -4.38 8.18 -23.21
C TRP A 143 -5.01 9.44 -22.65
N VAL A 144 -6.08 9.28 -21.87
CA VAL A 144 -6.78 10.38 -21.20
C VAL A 144 -6.79 10.16 -19.71
N ASP A 145 -6.66 11.25 -18.96
CA ASP A 145 -6.78 11.23 -17.50
C ASP A 145 -8.26 11.36 -17.13
N VAL A 146 -8.80 10.34 -16.48
CA VAL A 146 -10.23 10.25 -16.13
C VAL A 146 -10.36 10.28 -14.60
N PRO A 147 -11.22 11.15 -14.04
CA PRO A 147 -11.51 11.13 -12.62
C PRO A 147 -12.25 9.84 -12.29
N THR A 148 -11.60 8.95 -11.53
CA THR A 148 -12.18 7.69 -11.07
C THR A 148 -12.41 7.78 -9.56
N VAL A 149 -13.55 7.25 -9.10
CA VAL A 149 -13.82 7.12 -7.67
C VAL A 149 -12.82 6.16 -7.07
N ALA A 150 -12.20 6.58 -5.97
CA ALA A 150 -11.27 5.78 -5.19
C ALA A 150 -11.62 5.90 -3.70
N TYR A 151 -11.07 4.98 -2.93
CA TYR A 151 -11.28 4.88 -1.49
C TYR A 151 -9.93 5.04 -0.79
N ARG A 152 -9.83 6.07 0.05
CA ARG A 152 -8.69 6.32 0.92
C ARG A 152 -8.93 5.62 2.25
N ASN A 153 -8.29 4.47 2.41
CA ASN A 153 -8.22 3.72 3.67
C ASN A 153 -7.13 4.36 4.52
N TRP A 154 -7.42 4.76 5.76
CA TRP A 154 -6.47 5.46 6.61
C TRP A 154 -6.48 4.93 8.03
N LEU A 155 -5.32 5.03 8.67
CA LEU A 155 -5.06 4.70 10.06
C LEU A 155 -4.20 5.80 10.66
N THR A 156 -4.67 6.41 11.74
CA THR A 156 -3.88 7.34 12.54
C THR A 156 -3.69 6.75 13.92
N LEU A 157 -2.44 6.66 14.36
CA LEU A 157 -2.05 6.18 15.68
C LEU A 157 -1.40 7.32 16.45
N SER A 158 -1.78 7.48 17.71
CA SER A 158 -1.15 8.41 18.64
C SER A 158 -0.77 7.73 19.94
N ILE A 159 0.34 8.17 20.52
CA ILE A 159 0.88 7.69 21.78
C ILE A 159 1.07 8.90 22.68
N HIS A 160 0.44 8.86 23.85
CA HIS A 160 0.53 9.91 24.86
C HIS A 160 1.29 9.39 26.09
N ASP A 161 2.17 10.21 26.65
CA ASP A 161 2.89 9.92 27.89
C ASP A 161 2.15 10.51 29.10
N ASN A 162 1.46 9.66 29.87
CA ASN A 162 0.76 10.09 31.08
C ASN A 162 1.71 10.52 32.19
N ALA A 163 2.95 10.02 32.21
CA ALA A 163 3.91 10.43 33.24
C ALA A 163 4.37 11.88 33.03
N ASN A 164 4.24 12.40 31.80
CA ASN A 164 4.61 13.76 31.43
C ASN A 164 3.39 14.61 31.06
N GLY A 165 2.33 14.57 31.89
CA GLY A 165 1.16 15.41 31.73
C GLY A 165 0.26 15.10 30.53
N GLY A 166 0.41 13.92 29.92
CA GLY A 166 -0.40 13.51 28.76
C GLY A 166 0.10 14.04 27.42
N ALA A 167 1.37 14.44 27.34
CA ALA A 167 1.97 14.93 26.09
C ALA A 167 1.92 13.86 24.97
N GLU A 168 1.54 14.26 23.76
CA GLU A 168 1.63 13.41 22.55
C GLU A 168 3.11 13.25 22.18
N VAL A 169 3.67 12.07 22.43
CA VAL A 169 5.08 11.74 22.16
C VAL A 169 5.29 11.12 20.79
N TYR A 170 4.21 10.60 20.19
CA TYR A 170 4.27 10.02 18.85
C TYR A 170 2.90 10.10 18.19
N ARG A 171 2.90 10.51 16.92
CA ARG A 171 1.73 10.51 16.06
C ARG A 171 2.15 10.04 14.68
N ALA A 172 1.45 9.05 14.14
CA ALA A 172 1.67 8.61 12.77
C ALA A 172 0.34 8.37 12.05
N SER A 173 0.26 8.88 10.83
CA SER A 173 -0.89 8.70 9.95
C SER A 173 -0.44 7.98 8.70
N ALA A 174 -1.01 6.81 8.45
CA ALA A 174 -0.81 6.04 7.23
C ALA A 174 -2.11 5.99 6.42
N TYR A 175 -2.01 6.17 5.10
CA TYR A 175 -3.15 6.00 4.22
C TYR A 175 -2.76 5.26 2.94
N SER A 176 -3.72 4.51 2.40
CA SER A 176 -3.62 3.83 1.12
C SER A 176 -4.86 4.09 0.29
N VAL A 177 -4.66 4.32 -1.00
CA VAL A 177 -5.74 4.57 -1.95
C VAL A 177 -6.00 3.28 -2.72
N SER A 178 -7.26 2.88 -2.81
CA SER A 178 -7.70 1.68 -3.51
C SER A 178 -8.93 1.98 -4.37
N ASP A 179 -9.24 1.08 -5.29
CA ASP A 179 -10.43 1.05 -6.14
C ASP A 179 -11.73 0.73 -5.37
N GLY A 180 -11.62 0.18 -4.16
CA GLY A 180 -12.75 -0.18 -3.29
C GLY A 180 -12.41 -0.10 -1.80
N ASP A 181 -13.41 -0.31 -0.95
CA ASP A 181 -13.20 -0.51 0.48
C ASP A 181 -12.44 -1.81 0.73
N ARG A 182 -11.21 -1.67 1.22
CA ARG A 182 -10.28 -2.78 1.49
C ARG A 182 -9.59 -2.60 2.82
N LEU A 183 -10.19 -1.86 3.76
CA LEU A 183 -9.55 -1.50 5.02
C LEU A 183 -9.01 -2.75 5.73
N LEU A 184 -9.84 -3.76 5.96
CA LEU A 184 -9.44 -5.04 6.58
C LEU A 184 -8.18 -5.68 5.95
N ARG A 185 -8.04 -5.60 4.62
CA ARG A 185 -6.90 -6.19 3.91
C ARG A 185 -5.65 -5.32 3.98
N VAL A 186 -5.82 -4.00 3.99
CA VAL A 186 -4.73 -3.02 3.93
C VAL A 186 -4.20 -2.65 5.33
N MET A 187 -5.02 -2.82 6.38
CA MET A 187 -4.68 -2.46 7.76
C MET A 187 -3.35 -3.04 8.28
N PRO A 188 -3.02 -4.33 8.11
CA PRO A 188 -1.72 -4.85 8.53
C PRO A 188 -0.53 -4.13 7.86
N TYR A 189 -0.69 -3.73 6.59
CA TYR A 189 0.32 -2.98 5.86
C TYR A 189 0.41 -1.52 6.34
N LEU A 190 -0.72 -0.89 6.70
CA LEU A 190 -0.72 0.45 7.27
C LEU A 190 -0.03 0.47 8.65
N VAL A 191 -0.34 -0.50 9.52
CA VAL A 191 0.31 -0.65 10.82
C VAL A 191 1.82 -0.85 10.65
N ARG A 192 2.23 -1.75 9.75
CA ARG A 192 3.65 -1.96 9.45
C ARG A 192 4.30 -0.69 8.92
N ALA A 193 3.62 0.05 8.04
CA ALA A 193 4.12 1.29 7.50
C ALA A 193 4.24 2.40 8.54
N ILE A 194 3.41 2.41 9.59
CA ILE A 194 3.53 3.37 10.70
C ILE A 194 4.83 3.13 11.46
N PHE A 195 5.09 1.87 11.84
CA PHE A 195 6.25 1.51 12.65
C PHE A 195 7.54 1.26 11.85
N ASP A 196 7.48 1.31 10.52
CA ASP A 196 8.66 1.20 9.67
C ASP A 196 9.69 2.28 10.04
N GLN A 197 10.98 1.96 10.11
CA GLN A 197 12.06 2.89 10.51
C GLN A 197 11.81 3.73 11.79
N PHE A 198 11.07 3.20 12.77
CA PHE A 198 10.91 3.85 14.07
C PHE A 198 12.18 3.67 14.93
N PRO A 199 12.64 4.70 15.68
CA PRO A 199 12.25 6.11 15.64
C PRO A 199 12.87 6.83 14.41
N GLY A 200 12.06 7.59 13.67
CA GLY A 200 12.41 8.14 12.35
C GLY A 200 12.43 9.67 12.27
N ASN A 201 12.58 10.22 11.06
CA ASN A 201 12.57 11.67 10.87
C ASN A 201 11.17 12.29 11.08
N ASN A 202 11.13 13.37 11.84
CA ASN A 202 9.92 14.19 12.05
C ASN A 202 9.41 14.83 10.77
N GLY A 203 8.11 14.71 10.51
CA GLY A 203 7.40 15.47 9.48
C GLY A 203 7.66 15.03 8.05
N SER A 204 8.27 13.87 7.81
CA SER A 204 8.47 13.34 6.45
C SER A 204 7.25 12.53 5.99
N GLU A 205 6.70 12.86 4.80
CA GLU A 205 5.76 11.97 4.10
C GLU A 205 6.58 10.94 3.33
N ARG A 206 6.39 9.66 3.63
CA ARG A 206 7.05 8.56 2.95
C ARG A 206 6.04 7.68 2.23
N LYS A 207 6.38 7.19 1.05
CA LYS A 207 5.61 6.16 0.34
C LYS A 207 6.29 4.82 0.56
N VAL A 208 5.57 3.88 1.16
CA VAL A 208 6.00 2.51 1.40
C VAL A 208 5.20 1.59 0.48
N GLU A 209 5.88 0.73 -0.28
CA GLU A 209 5.23 -0.22 -1.19
C GLU A 209 5.49 -1.64 -0.69
N TYR A 210 4.41 -2.41 -0.50
CA TYR A 210 4.51 -3.81 -0.08
C TYR A 210 4.07 -4.73 -1.22
N PRO A 211 4.83 -5.79 -1.55
CA PRO A 211 4.36 -6.83 -2.45
C PRO A 211 3.26 -7.63 -1.77
N VAL A 212 2.09 -7.75 -2.41
CA VAL A 212 1.01 -8.63 -1.92
C VAL A 212 1.33 -10.05 -2.37
N GLY A 213 1.69 -10.90 -1.41
CA GLY A 213 1.78 -12.35 -1.63
C GLY A 213 0.40 -12.91 -1.95
N ARG A 214 0.33 -13.73 -3.00
CA ARG A 214 -0.92 -14.39 -3.44
C ARG A 214 -1.29 -15.53 -2.51
#